data_AF-A0A653C4B7-F1
#
_entry.id   AF-A0A653C4B7-F1
#
_cell.length_a   1.000
_cell.length_b   1.000
_cell.length_c   1.000
_cell.angle_alpha   90.00
_cell.angle_beta   90.00
_cell.angle_gamma   90.00
#
_symmetry.space_group_name_H-M   'P 1'
#
loop_
_entity.id
_entity.type
_entity.pdbx_description
1 polymer ?
#
loop_
_entity_poly.entity_id
_entity_poly.type
_entity_poly.pdbx_seq_one_letter_code
_entity_poly.pdbx_strand_id
1 'polypeptide(L)'
;MVRINTFCKILCQFKSNKSMYSTATTVKLKTEKKQLIISSKRKAYDHYSSNVYDKLDSVPLVSKGWTHSKSKGDFFVVNPVENPFEELQLPFKQLDIHNNFIDVLQAEGIEKATDFQRRAMEMVTTVNRIF
;
A
#
# COMPACT_ATOMS: atom_id res chain seq x y z
N MET A 1 -19.45 -29.77 0.35
CA MET A 1 -18.90 -31.11 0.08
C MET A 1 -18.26 -31.09 -1.30
N VAL A 2 -16.95 -30.86 -1.40
CA VAL A 2 -16.10 -31.28 -2.53
C VAL A 2 -14.75 -31.66 -1.93
N ARG A 3 -14.45 -32.96 -1.96
CA ARG A 3 -13.16 -33.55 -1.58
C ARG A 3 -12.32 -33.62 -2.84
N ILE A 4 -11.08 -33.12 -2.78
CA ILE A 4 -10.04 -33.53 -3.73
C ILE A 4 -8.90 -34.05 -2.88
N ASN A 5 -8.80 -35.38 -2.83
CA ASN A 5 -7.77 -36.10 -2.12
C ASN A 5 -6.96 -36.91 -3.13
N THR A 6 -5.64 -36.69 -3.08
CA THR A 6 -4.55 -37.63 -3.37
C THR A 6 -4.14 -38.01 -4.81
N PHE A 7 -2.84 -38.34 -4.88
CA PHE A 7 -1.97 -38.82 -5.97
C PHE A 7 -1.22 -37.70 -6.71
N CYS A 8 0.12 -37.70 -6.85
CA CYS A 8 1.11 -38.76 -6.74
C CYS A 8 2.47 -38.11 -6.42
N LYS A 9 3.13 -38.41 -5.30
CA LYS A 9 4.38 -39.20 -5.25
C LYS A 9 5.03 -39.43 -6.63
N ILE A 10 5.76 -38.45 -7.14
CA ILE A 10 6.86 -38.67 -8.08
C ILE A 10 8.12 -38.04 -7.49
N LEU A 11 9.15 -38.87 -7.45
CA LEU A 11 10.45 -38.66 -6.86
C LEU A 11 11.18 -37.47 -7.50
N CYS A 12 11.64 -36.55 -6.67
CA CYS A 12 12.95 -35.94 -6.89
C CYS A 12 13.71 -36.01 -5.57
N GLN A 13 14.48 -37.09 -5.44
CA GLN A 13 15.63 -37.14 -4.55
C GLN A 13 16.64 -36.09 -5.03
N PHE A 14 16.53 -34.86 -4.55
CA PHE A 14 17.65 -33.93 -4.63
C PHE A 14 18.41 -33.97 -3.30
N LYS A 15 19.59 -34.59 -3.40
CA LYS A 15 20.62 -34.63 -2.37
C LYS A 15 20.85 -33.25 -1.76
N SER A 16 21.10 -33.27 -0.45
CA SER A 16 21.64 -32.21 0.38
C SER A 16 22.53 -31.22 -0.36
N ASN A 17 22.05 -29.98 -0.51
CA ASN A 17 22.90 -28.81 -0.45
C ASN A 17 22.41 -28.00 0.76
N LYS A 18 23.23 -27.95 1.81
CA LYS A 18 23.07 -26.97 2.88
C LYS A 18 23.35 -25.61 2.26
N SER A 19 22.32 -24.99 1.66
CA SER A 19 22.36 -23.58 1.32
C SER A 19 22.64 -22.82 2.62
N MET A 20 23.75 -22.09 2.67
CA MET A 20 23.97 -21.09 3.71
C MET A 20 22.75 -20.17 3.71
N TYR A 21 21.88 -20.33 4.71
CA TYR A 21 20.91 -19.30 5.02
C TYR A 21 21.72 -18.12 5.54
N SER A 22 21.82 -17.07 4.72
CA SER A 22 22.21 -15.76 5.21
C SER A 22 21.28 -15.45 6.37
N THR A 23 21.81 -15.45 7.59
CA THR A 23 21.06 -15.07 8.78
C THR A 23 20.76 -13.59 8.62
N ALA A 24 19.57 -13.26 8.11
CA ALA A 24 19.06 -11.91 8.12
C ALA A 24 19.16 -11.39 9.55
N THR A 25 20.07 -10.44 9.77
CA THR A 25 20.22 -9.77 11.05
C THR A 25 18.90 -9.08 11.35
N THR A 26 18.11 -9.63 12.27
CA THR A 26 16.86 -9.02 12.69
C THR A 26 17.19 -7.71 13.39
N VAL A 27 16.98 -6.59 12.70
CA VAL A 27 17.17 -5.25 13.25
C VAL A 27 16.26 -5.08 14.47
N LYS A 28 16.85 -4.81 15.65
CA LYS A 28 16.09 -4.47 16.86
C LYS A 28 15.50 -3.06 16.70
N LEU A 29 14.20 -2.98 16.43
CA LEU A 29 13.48 -1.73 16.28
C LEU A 29 13.25 -1.07 17.66
N LYS A 30 13.76 0.15 17.86
CA LYS A 30 13.45 0.99 19.03
C LYS A 30 11.98 1.44 19.01
N THR A 31 11.35 1.37 20.18
CA THR A 31 9.92 1.59 20.41
C THR A 31 9.60 3.07 20.61
N GLU A 32 9.35 3.77 19.51
CA GLU A 32 8.51 4.97 19.54
C GLU A 32 7.08 4.57 19.16
N LYS A 33 6.07 5.32 19.61
CA LYS A 33 4.65 5.09 19.26
C LYS A 33 4.47 5.34 17.76
N LYS A 34 4.66 4.30 16.94
CA LYS A 34 4.64 4.37 15.48
C LYS A 34 3.27 3.96 14.96
N GLN A 35 2.79 4.67 13.93
CA GLN A 35 1.54 4.33 13.26
C GLN A 35 1.72 3.00 12.53
N LEU A 36 0.87 2.03 12.87
CA LEU A 36 0.82 0.73 12.23
C LEU A 36 0.05 0.88 10.92
N ILE A 37 0.73 0.74 9.78
CA ILE A 37 0.12 0.86 8.45
C ILE A 37 -0.48 -0.49 8.03
N ILE A 38 0.27 -1.58 8.24
CA ILE A 38 -0.19 -2.92 7.89
C ILE A 38 -0.06 -3.80 9.13
N SER A 39 -1.19 -4.32 9.60
CA SER A 39 -1.23 -5.32 10.66
C SER A 39 -1.35 -6.71 10.06
N SER A 40 -0.74 -7.69 10.69
CA SER A 40 -0.75 -9.07 10.22
C SER A 40 -1.07 -10.04 11.36
N LYS A 41 -1.50 -11.25 11.03
CA LYS A 41 -1.68 -12.32 12.02
C LYS A 41 -0.40 -12.59 12.83
N ARG A 42 0.76 -12.41 12.21
CA ARG A 42 2.08 -12.69 12.78
C ARG A 42 2.83 -11.38 12.96
N LYS A 43 2.89 -10.87 14.19
CA LYS A 43 3.50 -9.57 14.54
C LYS A 43 4.90 -9.28 13.96
N ALA A 44 5.67 -10.31 13.61
CA ALA A 44 6.96 -10.17 12.94
C ALA A 44 6.89 -9.53 11.54
N TYR A 45 5.71 -9.50 10.92
CA TYR A 45 5.47 -8.92 9.59
C TYR A 45 4.61 -7.65 9.64
N ASP A 46 4.40 -7.10 10.84
CA ASP A 46 3.71 -5.83 11.00
C ASP A 46 4.57 -4.70 10.42
N HIS A 47 3.95 -3.78 9.69
CA HIS A 47 4.63 -2.68 9.03
C HIS A 47 4.21 -1.35 9.63
N TYR A 48 5.20 -0.57 10.05
CA TYR A 48 5.05 0.74 10.68
C TYR A 48 5.56 1.85 9.77
N SER A 49 5.00 3.06 9.90
CA SER A 49 5.34 4.21 9.05
C SER A 49 6.81 4.61 9.05
N SER A 50 7.53 4.39 10.15
CA SER A 50 8.95 4.72 10.27
C SER A 50 9.89 3.67 9.68
N ASN A 51 9.37 2.56 9.15
CA ASN A 51 10.20 1.48 8.64
C ASN A 51 10.82 1.92 7.31
N VAL A 52 12.10 2.28 7.35
CA VAL A 52 12.93 2.50 6.16
C VAL A 52 13.70 1.22 5.90
N TYR A 53 13.65 0.72 4.66
CA TYR A 53 14.42 -0.43 4.21
C TYR A 53 15.50 0.06 3.24
N ASP A 54 16.73 -0.44 3.39
CA ASP A 54 17.78 -0.18 2.41
C ASP A 54 17.51 -0.95 1.09
N LYS A 55 18.14 -0.50 -0.01
CA LYS A 55 17.94 -1.10 -1.35
C LYS A 55 18.26 -2.60 -1.40
N LEU A 56 19.15 -3.06 -0.53
CA LEU A 56 19.60 -4.46 -0.47
C LEU A 56 18.88 -5.27 0.62
N ASP A 57 18.10 -4.60 1.47
CA ASP A 57 17.40 -5.27 2.56
C ASP A 57 16.13 -5.96 2.07
N SER A 58 15.96 -7.21 2.51
CA SER A 58 14.74 -7.95 2.22
C SER A 58 13.60 -7.46 3.11
N VAL A 59 12.62 -6.78 2.52
CA VAL A 59 11.37 -6.39 3.20
C VAL A 59 10.65 -7.64 3.75
N PRO A 60 10.33 -7.70 5.07
CA PRO A 60 9.59 -8.81 5.65
C PRO A 60 8.12 -8.69 5.27
N LEU A 61 7.70 -9.45 4.24
CA LEU A 61 6.33 -9.49 3.76
C LEU A 61 5.63 -10.76 4.21
N VAL A 62 4.38 -10.63 4.64
CA VAL A 62 3.51 -11.78 5.01
C VAL A 62 3.41 -12.78 3.85
N SER A 63 3.37 -12.28 2.61
CA SER A 63 3.23 -13.09 1.39
C SER A 63 4.44 -13.97 1.07
N LYS A 64 5.65 -13.63 1.53
CA LYS A 64 6.87 -14.42 1.25
C LYS A 64 6.80 -15.85 1.78
N GLY A 65 5.97 -16.10 2.80
CA GLY A 65 5.80 -17.42 3.41
C GLY A 65 4.59 -18.21 2.92
N TRP A 66 3.78 -17.70 1.98
CA TRP A 66 2.48 -18.30 1.64
C TRP A 66 2.54 -19.67 0.96
N THR A 67 3.71 -20.03 0.40
CA THR A 67 3.97 -21.37 -0.13
C THR A 67 4.10 -22.43 0.97
N HIS A 68 4.35 -22.04 2.21
CA HIS A 68 4.51 -22.95 3.33
C HIS A 68 3.15 -23.28 3.98
N SER A 69 2.94 -24.53 4.39
CA SER A 69 1.72 -25.00 5.06
C SER A 69 1.35 -24.23 6.34
N LYS A 70 2.34 -23.58 6.96
CA LYS A 70 2.21 -22.76 8.17
C LYS A 70 1.42 -21.47 7.91
N SER A 71 1.36 -21.03 6.66
CA SER A 71 0.73 -19.76 6.26
C SER A 71 -0.73 -19.93 5.86
N LYS A 72 -1.29 -21.13 6.04
CA LYS A 72 -2.73 -21.37 5.87
C LYS A 72 -3.52 -20.49 6.84
N GLY A 73 -4.39 -19.64 6.29
CA GLY A 73 -5.18 -18.69 7.06
C GLY A 73 -4.36 -17.56 7.67
N ASP A 74 -3.22 -17.19 7.05
CA ASP A 74 -2.58 -15.90 7.31
C ASP A 74 -3.37 -14.80 6.59
N PHE A 75 -3.45 -13.64 7.24
CA PHE A 75 -4.09 -12.44 6.70
C PHE A 75 -3.26 -11.21 7.09
N PHE A 76 -3.51 -10.13 6.37
CA PHE A 76 -3.06 -8.79 6.74
C PHE A 76 -4.23 -7.81 6.59
N VAL A 77 -4.20 -6.74 7.37
CA VAL A 77 -5.17 -5.65 7.32
C VAL A 77 -4.39 -4.37 7.11
N VAL A 78 -4.81 -3.61 6.09
CA VAL A 78 -4.30 -2.26 5.85
C VAL A 78 -5.11 -1.31 6.73
N ASN A 79 -4.44 -0.64 7.65
CA ASN A 79 -5.08 0.32 8.52
C ASN A 79 -5.25 1.65 7.79
N PRO A 80 -6.35 2.38 8.01
CA PRO A 80 -6.51 3.72 7.46
C PRO A 80 -5.37 4.61 7.99
N VAL A 81 -4.70 5.28 7.06
CA VAL A 81 -3.71 6.31 7.35
C VAL A 81 -4.33 7.62 6.90
N GLU A 82 -4.32 8.62 7.79
CA GLU A 82 -4.70 9.97 7.43
C GLU A 82 -3.75 10.47 6.34
N ASN A 83 -4.27 10.63 5.13
CA ASN A 83 -3.51 11.17 4.03
C ASN A 83 -3.64 12.70 4.07
N PRO A 84 -2.56 13.44 4.39
CA PRO A 84 -2.65 14.90 4.48
C PRO A 84 -3.00 15.57 3.14
N PHE A 85 -2.92 14.84 2.02
CA PHE A 85 -3.25 15.34 0.69
C PHE A 85 -4.72 15.17 0.27
N GLU A 86 -5.53 14.48 1.07
CA GLU A 86 -6.94 14.18 0.75
C GLU A 86 -7.94 15.18 1.34
N GLU A 87 -7.49 16.19 2.08
CA GLU A 87 -8.39 17.20 2.61
C GLU A 87 -8.97 18.05 1.47
N LEU A 88 -10.31 18.08 1.41
CA LEU A 88 -11.07 18.90 0.48
C LEU A 88 -11.04 20.36 0.95
N GLN A 89 -10.19 21.17 0.32
CA GLN A 89 -9.90 22.50 0.83
C GLN A 89 -10.77 23.60 0.21
N LEU A 90 -11.11 23.51 -1.08
CA LEU A 90 -11.65 24.65 -1.82
C LEU A 90 -12.81 24.26 -2.76
N PRO A 91 -13.93 25.01 -2.80
CA PRO A 91 -15.02 24.76 -3.72
C PRO A 91 -14.60 25.01 -5.17
N PHE A 92 -15.07 24.17 -6.10
CA PHE A 92 -14.75 24.31 -7.54
C PHE A 92 -15.20 25.65 -8.14
N LYS A 93 -16.18 26.33 -7.53
CA LYS A 93 -16.63 27.68 -7.92
C LYS A 93 -15.54 28.76 -7.80
N GLN A 94 -14.54 28.54 -6.96
CA GLN A 94 -13.41 29.47 -6.79
C GLN A 94 -12.28 29.18 -7.77
N LEU A 95 -12.34 28.08 -8.51
CA LEU A 95 -11.40 27.76 -9.57
C LEU A 95 -11.91 28.36 -10.88
N ASP A 96 -10.99 28.83 -11.72
CA ASP A 96 -11.29 29.41 -13.04
C ASP A 96 -11.62 28.31 -14.06
N ILE A 97 -12.72 27.59 -13.80
CA ILE A 97 -13.21 26.45 -14.59
C ILE A 97 -14.56 26.81 -15.19
N HIS A 98 -14.85 26.28 -16.38
CA HIS A 98 -16.12 26.48 -17.05
C HIS A 98 -17.31 25.93 -16.26
N ASN A 99 -18.41 26.70 -16.19
CA ASN A 99 -19.58 26.38 -15.37
C ASN A 99 -20.22 25.01 -15.68
N ASN A 100 -20.26 24.60 -16.95
CA ASN A 100 -20.77 23.26 -17.32
C ASN A 100 -20.08 22.12 -16.55
N PHE A 101 -18.79 22.26 -16.24
CA PHE A 101 -18.06 21.25 -15.48
C PHE A 101 -18.44 21.28 -14.00
N ILE A 102 -18.63 22.48 -13.44
CA ILE A 102 -19.07 22.68 -12.06
C ILE A 102 -20.46 22.04 -11.83
N ASP A 103 -21.37 22.20 -12.80
CA ASP A 103 -22.72 21.64 -12.73
C ASP A 103 -22.69 20.11 -12.72
N VAL A 104 -21.85 19.51 -13.58
CA VAL A 104 -21.65 18.05 -13.62
C VAL A 104 -21.03 17.54 -12.31
N LEU A 105 -20.01 18.23 -11.79
CA LEU A 105 -19.38 17.84 -10.51
C LEU A 105 -20.36 17.90 -9.34
N GLN A 106 -21.22 18.92 -9.30
CA GLN A 106 -22.26 19.04 -8.27
C GLN A 106 -23.32 17.94 -8.38
N ALA A 107 -23.70 17.56 -9.61
CA ALA A 107 -24.61 16.43 -9.83
C ALA A 107 -24.04 15.11 -9.31
N GLU A 108 -22.72 14.93 -9.38
CA GLU A 108 -22.00 13.77 -8.82
C GLU A 108 -21.68 13.89 -7.31
N GLY A 109 -22.12 14.98 -6.65
CA GLY A 109 -21.88 15.21 -5.22
C GLY A 109 -20.45 15.65 -4.88
N ILE A 110 -19.67 16.13 -5.86
CA ILE A 110 -18.30 16.61 -5.66
C ILE A 110 -18.31 18.14 -5.54
N GLU A 111 -18.31 18.63 -4.31
CA GLU A 111 -18.44 20.08 -4.05
C GLU A 111 -17.10 20.83 -4.00
N LYS A 112 -16.05 20.13 -3.58
CA LYS A 112 -14.74 20.72 -3.25
C LYS A 112 -13.61 19.97 -3.95
N ALA A 113 -12.58 20.70 -4.32
CA ALA A 113 -11.35 20.21 -4.90
C ALA A 113 -10.35 19.80 -3.81
N THR A 114 -9.56 18.77 -4.10
CA THR A 114 -8.35 18.46 -3.33
C THR A 114 -7.26 19.49 -3.61
N ASP A 115 -6.30 19.62 -2.69
CA ASP A 115 -5.15 20.52 -2.88
C ASP A 115 -4.35 20.18 -4.16
N PHE A 116 -4.23 18.88 -4.48
CA PHE A 116 -3.60 18.44 -5.72
C PHE A 116 -4.37 18.91 -6.96
N GLN A 117 -5.69 18.71 -6.99
CA GLN A 117 -6.54 19.12 -8.12
C GLN A 117 -6.48 20.63 -8.35
N ARG A 118 -6.54 21.42 -7.28
CA ARG A 118 -6.38 22.88 -7.34
C ARG A 118 -5.06 23.26 -8.02
N ARG A 119 -3.93 22.74 -7.52
CA ARG A 119 -2.60 23.06 -8.07
C ARG A 119 -2.49 22.66 -9.54
N ALA A 120 -2.98 21.48 -9.90
CA ALA A 120 -2.95 21.00 -11.27
C ALA A 120 -3.76 21.93 -12.21
N MET A 121 -4.94 22.38 -11.77
CA MET A 121 -5.80 23.27 -12.56
C MET A 121 -5.21 24.69 -12.67
N GLU A 122 -4.62 25.22 -11.60
CA GLU A 122 -3.88 26.49 -11.62
C GLU A 122 -2.70 26.45 -12.62
N MET A 123 -1.98 25.32 -12.69
CA MET A 123 -0.88 25.17 -13.66
C MET A 123 -1.38 25.21 -15.11
N VAL A 124 -2.44 24.45 -15.43
CA VAL A 124 -2.97 24.37 -16.80
C VAL A 124 -3.53 25.71 -17.28
N THR A 125 -4.27 26.41 -16.41
CA THR A 125 -4.84 27.73 -16.74
C THR A 125 -3.75 28.78 -16.95
N THR A 126 -2.67 28.74 -16.17
CA THR A 126 -1.52 29.64 -16.35
C THR A 126 -0.85 29.46 -17.70
N VAL A 127 -0.63 28.22 -18.14
CA VAL A 127 0.02 27.92 -19.43
C VAL A 127 -0.80 28.45 -20.61
N ASN A 128 -2.12 28.30 -20.58
CA ASN A 128 -3.00 28.76 -21.66
C ASN A 128 -3.15 30.29 -21.75
N ARG A 129 -2.70 31.04 -20.74
CA ARG A 129 -2.72 32.52 -20.75
C ARG A 129 -1.42 33.16 -21.25
N ILE A 130 -0.35 32.36 -21.40
CA ILE A 130 0.99 32.85 -21.80
C ILE A 130 1.19 32.78 -23.32
N PHE A 131 0.35 32.04 -24.04
CA PHE A 131 0.29 31.98 -25.50
C PHE A 131 -0.88 32.80 -26.03
#